data_AF-A0A5E4BLJ4-F1
#
_entry.id   AF-A0A5E4BLJ4-F1
#
_cell.length_a   1.000
_cell.length_b   1.000
_cell.length_c   1.000
_cell.angle_alpha   90.00
_cell.angle_beta   90.00
_cell.angle_gamma   90.00
#
_symmetry.space_group_name_H-M   'P 1'
#
loop_
_entity.id
_entity.type
_entity.pdbx_description
1 polymer ?
#
loop_
_entity_poly.entity_id
_entity_poly.type
_entity_poly.pdbx_seq_one_letter_code
_entity_poly.pdbx_strand_id
1 'polypeptide(L)'
;MFQGQRGWFSGSVSRELRQFWVAEGGTVSDSRAADFLFSCDASHPDTLRYLRAAWKCLLSRRAQSQGWRIYESLDYIEDNATVFHAYYLSAVANAEIKNSVALGHFILPPSCLQKEIRRKIGSFIWEQDQDFLIEKPEEIASNKIKISELATENKKELSKRLYIN
;
A
#
# COMPACT_ATOMS: atom_id res chain seq x y z
N MET A 1 -12.47 -3.28 -12.09
CA MET A 1 -12.88 -2.17 -11.19
C MET A 1 -12.23 -0.85 -11.59
N PHE A 2 -10.96 -0.87 -11.99
CA PHE A 2 -10.19 0.34 -12.33
C PHE A 2 -10.09 0.57 -13.84
N GLN A 3 -10.97 -0.05 -14.62
CA GLN A 3 -10.92 0.00 -16.08
C GLN A 3 -10.99 1.45 -16.57
N GLY A 4 -9.96 1.88 -17.31
CA GLY A 4 -9.87 3.23 -17.87
C GLY A 4 -9.39 4.30 -16.87
N GLN A 5 -9.10 3.93 -15.62
CA GLN A 5 -8.59 4.86 -14.61
C GLN A 5 -7.06 4.91 -14.63
N ARG A 6 -6.51 6.10 -14.39
CA ARG A 6 -5.07 6.34 -14.35
C ARG A 6 -4.61 6.52 -12.91
N GLY A 7 -3.64 5.72 -12.48
CA GLY A 7 -3.10 5.72 -11.14
C GLY A 7 -1.63 6.12 -11.13
N TRP A 8 -1.26 7.05 -10.26
CA TRP A 8 0.13 7.30 -9.89
C TRP A 8 0.45 6.66 -8.55
N PHE A 9 1.63 6.08 -8.43
CA PHE A 9 2.08 5.35 -7.27
C PHE A 9 3.42 5.91 -6.79
N SER A 10 3.50 6.27 -5.52
CA SER A 10 4.77 6.65 -4.90
C SER A 10 5.72 5.44 -4.80
N GLY A 11 7.02 5.70 -4.65
CA GLY A 11 8.02 4.66 -4.43
C GLY A 11 7.80 3.82 -3.16
N SER A 12 6.97 4.28 -2.21
CA SER A 12 6.60 3.49 -1.02
C SER A 12 5.54 2.43 -1.27
N VAL A 13 4.91 2.41 -2.45
CA VAL A 13 3.92 1.39 -2.80
C VAL A 13 4.59 0.14 -3.34
N SER A 14 4.20 -1.03 -2.83
CA SER A 14 4.76 -2.31 -3.26
C SER A 14 4.49 -2.60 -4.74
N ARG A 15 5.25 -3.53 -5.34
CA ARG A 15 5.07 -3.90 -6.75
C ARG A 15 3.77 -4.68 -6.97
N GLU A 16 3.39 -5.48 -5.99
CA GLU A 16 2.22 -6.35 -5.99
C GLU A 16 0.94 -5.52 -6.11
N LEU A 17 0.83 -4.43 -5.35
CA LEU A 17 -0.33 -3.52 -5.42
C LEU A 17 -0.42 -2.81 -6.77
N ARG A 18 0.73 -2.42 -7.34
CA ARG A 18 0.79 -1.84 -8.69
C ARG A 18 0.37 -2.84 -9.76
N GLN A 19 0.77 -4.10 -9.62
CA GLN A 19 0.35 -5.18 -10.52
C GLN A 19 -1.14 -5.47 -10.39
N PHE A 20 -1.69 -5.47 -9.18
CA PHE A 20 -3.11 -5.62 -8.94
C PHE A 20 -3.93 -4.52 -9.63
N TRP A 21 -3.51 -3.26 -9.51
CA TRP A 21 -4.15 -2.14 -10.21
C TRP A 21 -4.24 -2.38 -11.73
N VAL A 22 -3.14 -2.80 -12.35
CA VAL A 22 -3.07 -3.09 -13.78
C VAL A 22 -3.93 -4.30 -14.15
N ALA A 23 -3.90 -5.36 -13.34
CA ALA A 23 -4.70 -6.56 -13.56
C ALA A 23 -6.22 -6.28 -13.50
N GLU A 24 -6.64 -5.29 -12.71
CA GLU A 24 -8.02 -4.84 -12.58
C GLU A 24 -8.45 -3.79 -13.63
N GLY A 25 -7.60 -3.56 -14.64
CA GLY A 25 -7.86 -2.71 -15.81
C GLY A 25 -7.35 -1.26 -15.69
N GLY A 26 -6.65 -0.93 -14.61
CA GLY A 26 -6.04 0.39 -14.41
C GLY A 26 -4.79 0.60 -15.23
N THR A 27 -4.46 1.86 -15.53
CA THR A 27 -3.20 2.24 -16.19
C THR A 27 -2.32 3.00 -15.21
N VAL A 28 -1.02 2.71 -15.19
CA VAL A 28 -0.05 3.49 -14.41
C VAL A 28 0.38 4.70 -15.23
N SER A 29 0.29 5.90 -14.67
CA SER A 29 0.66 7.14 -15.36
C SER A 29 1.53 8.05 -14.50
N ASP A 30 2.04 9.11 -15.14
CA ASP A 30 2.65 10.22 -14.43
C ASP A 30 1.63 10.91 -13.52
N SER A 31 2.13 11.52 -12.45
CA SER A 31 1.30 12.12 -11.40
C SER A 31 0.41 13.26 -11.90
N ARG A 32 0.83 14.00 -12.93
CA ARG A 32 0.03 15.09 -13.54
C ARG A 32 -1.13 14.61 -14.39
N ALA A 33 -1.07 13.36 -14.85
CA ALA A 33 -2.07 12.75 -15.70
C ALA A 33 -2.87 11.66 -14.97
N ALA A 34 -2.61 11.45 -13.67
CA ALA A 34 -3.29 10.43 -12.90
C ALA A 34 -4.62 10.97 -12.35
N ASP A 35 -5.63 10.10 -12.32
CA ASP A 35 -6.91 10.36 -11.68
C ASP A 35 -6.85 9.98 -10.18
N PHE A 36 -5.99 9.01 -9.84
CA PHE A 36 -5.79 8.53 -8.47
C PHE A 36 -4.32 8.59 -8.08
N LEU A 37 -4.06 9.05 -6.85
CA LEU A 37 -2.72 9.14 -6.29
C LEU A 37 -2.62 8.21 -5.08
N PHE A 38 -1.74 7.21 -5.15
CA PHE A 38 -1.56 6.23 -4.08
C PHE A 38 -0.17 6.32 -3.44
N SER A 39 -0.13 6.23 -2.10
CA SER A 39 1.10 6.11 -1.33
C SER A 39 0.89 5.28 -0.07
N CYS A 40 1.92 4.58 0.42
CA CYS A 40 1.89 3.94 1.76
C CYS A 40 2.44 4.87 2.85
N ASP A 41 3.09 5.96 2.46
CA ASP A 41 3.77 6.84 3.41
C ASP A 41 3.70 8.31 2.93
N ALA A 42 3.05 9.12 3.77
CA ALA A 42 2.89 10.56 3.55
C ALA A 42 4.22 11.32 3.68
N SER A 43 5.20 10.76 4.39
CA SER A 43 6.54 11.34 4.58
C SER A 43 7.54 10.91 3.51
N HIS A 44 7.15 9.98 2.62
CA HIS A 44 8.05 9.46 1.60
C HIS A 44 8.45 10.55 0.60
N PRO A 45 9.73 10.64 0.19
CA PRO A 45 10.24 11.70 -0.68
C PRO A 45 9.46 11.84 -1.99
N ASP A 46 8.94 10.78 -2.59
CA ASP A 46 8.14 10.91 -3.83
C ASP A 46 6.78 11.56 -3.57
N THR A 47 6.10 11.19 -2.48
CA THR A 47 4.85 11.83 -2.04
C THR A 47 5.10 13.32 -1.77
N LEU A 48 6.18 13.61 -1.04
CA LEU A 48 6.61 14.99 -0.76
C LEU A 48 7.01 15.73 -2.05
N ARG A 49 7.67 15.06 -2.99
CA ARG A 49 8.15 15.65 -4.25
C ARG A 49 6.98 15.98 -5.15
N TYR A 50 5.94 15.16 -5.21
CA TYR A 50 4.71 15.49 -5.94
C TYR A 50 4.10 16.78 -5.39
N LEU A 51 3.88 16.82 -4.07
CA LEU A 51 3.35 17.99 -3.38
C LEU A 51 4.25 19.24 -3.53
N ARG A 52 5.57 19.07 -3.59
CA ARG A 52 6.55 20.16 -3.80
C ARG A 52 6.76 20.56 -5.27
N ALA A 53 6.60 19.67 -6.23
CA ALA A 53 6.86 19.92 -7.64
C ALA A 53 5.73 20.69 -8.31
N ALA A 54 4.48 20.43 -7.91
CA ALA A 54 3.34 21.28 -8.25
C ALA A 54 3.59 22.74 -7.83
N TRP A 55 4.28 22.95 -6.70
CA TRP A 55 4.62 24.27 -6.18
C TRP A 55 5.71 25.00 -6.98
N LYS A 56 6.83 24.34 -7.31
CA LYS A 56 7.91 24.97 -8.10
C LYS A 56 7.49 25.38 -9.50
N CYS A 57 6.52 24.68 -10.11
CA CYS A 57 6.00 25.02 -11.43
C CYS A 57 5.22 26.35 -11.43
N LEU A 58 4.63 26.75 -10.29
CA LEU A 58 3.88 28.00 -10.16
C LEU A 58 4.72 29.18 -9.63
N LEU A 59 5.74 28.91 -8.79
CA LEU A 59 6.58 29.96 -8.18
C LEU A 59 7.78 30.44 -9.03
N SER A 60 7.64 30.48 -10.37
CA SER A 60 8.48 31.40 -11.17
C SER A 60 8.12 32.88 -10.95
N ARG A 61 7.21 33.20 -10.02
CA ARG A 61 7.06 34.55 -9.45
C ARG A 61 7.05 34.51 -7.92
N ARG A 62 8.16 35.00 -7.36
CA ARG A 62 8.37 35.53 -5.99
C ARG A 62 8.84 34.54 -4.91
N ALA A 63 9.77 35.06 -4.12
CA ALA A 63 10.77 34.35 -3.35
C ALA A 63 10.34 33.90 -1.95
N GLN A 64 11.17 32.98 -1.42
CA GLN A 64 11.22 32.34 -0.11
C GLN A 64 10.83 33.15 1.13
N SER A 65 10.18 32.47 2.07
CA SER A 65 10.44 32.60 3.51
C SER A 65 10.24 31.27 4.25
N GLN A 66 11.07 31.06 5.26
CA GLN A 66 11.34 29.82 6.00
C GLN A 66 10.15 29.27 6.81
N GLY A 67 10.03 27.94 6.83
CA GLY A 67 9.07 27.18 7.65
C GLY A 67 8.26 26.18 6.82
N TRP A 68 8.88 25.05 6.44
CA TRP A 68 8.31 24.09 5.48
C TRP A 68 6.98 23.47 5.97
N ARG A 69 5.85 24.01 5.50
CA ARG A 69 4.56 23.29 5.45
C ARG A 69 4.49 22.56 4.12
N ILE A 70 4.18 21.27 4.17
CA ILE A 70 4.41 20.32 3.08
C ILE A 70 3.21 20.23 2.11
N TYR A 71 2.11 20.94 2.37
CA TYR A 71 0.82 20.78 1.70
C TYR A 71 0.34 22.06 1.00
N GLU A 72 1.22 22.66 0.20
CA GLU A 72 0.96 23.93 -0.50
C GLU A 72 0.88 23.77 -2.04
N SER A 73 0.68 22.55 -2.54
CA SER A 73 0.31 22.37 -3.95
C SER A 73 -1.03 23.07 -4.20
N LEU A 74 -1.14 23.88 -5.26
CA LEU A 74 -2.41 24.49 -5.64
C LEU A 74 -3.48 23.42 -5.83
N ASP A 75 -3.12 22.30 -6.45
CA ASP A 75 -4.05 21.18 -6.62
C ASP A 75 -4.52 20.58 -5.28
N TYR A 76 -3.69 20.61 -4.24
CA TYR A 76 -4.10 20.12 -2.91
C TYR A 76 -4.88 21.19 -2.12
N ILE A 77 -4.51 22.47 -2.26
CA ILE A 77 -5.19 23.60 -1.59
C ILE A 77 -6.56 23.89 -2.21
N GLU A 78 -6.69 23.72 -3.53
CA GLU A 78 -7.93 23.92 -4.29
C GLU A 78 -8.78 22.63 -4.36
N ASP A 79 -8.50 21.63 -3.52
CA ASP A 79 -9.20 20.34 -3.46
C ASP A 79 -9.19 19.52 -4.77
N ASN A 80 -8.29 19.84 -5.72
CA ASN A 80 -8.13 19.15 -7.00
C ASN A 80 -7.34 17.82 -6.89
N ALA A 81 -6.65 17.55 -5.78
CA ALA A 81 -5.84 16.36 -5.59
C ALA A 81 -5.96 15.80 -4.17
N THR A 82 -6.38 14.53 -4.07
CA THR A 82 -6.36 13.76 -2.82
C THR A 82 -5.40 12.59 -2.96
N VAL A 83 -4.53 12.40 -1.97
CA VAL A 83 -3.67 11.23 -1.88
C VAL A 83 -4.38 10.16 -1.05
N PHE A 84 -4.43 8.94 -1.56
CA PHE A 84 -5.00 7.79 -0.89
C PHE A 84 -3.92 6.82 -0.41
N HIS A 85 -4.19 6.13 0.68
CA HIS A 85 -3.35 5.08 1.19
C HIS A 85 -3.47 3.85 0.28
N ALA A 86 -2.34 3.29 -0.17
CA ALA A 86 -2.36 2.19 -1.13
C ALA A 86 -2.98 0.88 -0.57
N TYR A 87 -3.16 0.79 0.75
CA TYR A 87 -3.92 -0.30 1.40
C TYR A 87 -5.36 -0.42 0.90
N TYR A 88 -5.92 0.63 0.29
CA TYR A 88 -7.18 0.55 -0.43
C TYR A 88 -7.20 -0.61 -1.44
N LEU A 89 -6.10 -0.79 -2.18
CA LEU A 89 -6.00 -1.86 -3.17
C LEU A 89 -6.02 -3.25 -2.54
N SER A 90 -5.37 -3.41 -1.39
CA SER A 90 -5.45 -4.66 -0.60
C SER A 90 -6.87 -4.91 -0.09
N ALA A 91 -7.52 -3.88 0.45
CA ALA A 91 -8.89 -4.00 0.96
C ALA A 91 -9.86 -4.38 -0.16
N VAL A 92 -9.71 -3.81 -1.35
CA VAL A 92 -10.48 -4.16 -2.54
C VAL A 92 -10.20 -5.59 -2.98
N ALA A 93 -8.94 -6.01 -3.01
CA ALA A 93 -8.56 -7.37 -3.41
C ALA A 93 -9.17 -8.44 -2.48
N ASN A 94 -9.32 -8.11 -1.18
CA ASN A 94 -9.87 -9.00 -0.17
C ASN A 94 -11.40 -8.89 -0.02
N ALA A 95 -12.06 -7.96 -0.69
CA ALA A 95 -13.50 -7.78 -0.59
C ALA A 95 -14.26 -8.78 -1.49
N GLU A 96 -15.28 -9.43 -0.95
CA GLU A 96 -16.17 -10.32 -1.71
C GLU A 96 -16.88 -9.58 -2.86
N ILE A 97 -17.25 -8.32 -2.61
CA ILE A 97 -17.88 -7.43 -3.59
C ILE A 97 -16.93 -6.27 -3.83
N LYS A 98 -16.30 -6.23 -5.01
CA LYS A 98 -15.25 -5.24 -5.35
C LYS A 98 -15.67 -3.78 -5.14
N ASN A 99 -16.96 -3.46 -5.29
CA ASN A 99 -17.50 -2.11 -5.17
C ASN A 99 -17.97 -1.72 -3.76
N SER A 100 -17.78 -2.58 -2.75
CA SER A 100 -18.21 -2.28 -1.37
C SER A 100 -17.22 -1.40 -0.60
N VAL A 101 -15.95 -1.36 -1.03
CA VAL A 101 -14.89 -0.64 -0.32
C VAL A 101 -14.93 0.84 -0.68
N ALA A 102 -15.37 1.67 0.26
CA ALA A 102 -15.42 3.11 0.07
C ALA A 102 -14.02 3.74 0.11
N LEU A 103 -13.62 4.39 -0.99
CA LEU A 103 -12.30 5.02 -1.16
C LEU A 103 -11.99 6.08 -0.08
N GLY A 104 -13.01 6.80 0.39
CA GLY A 104 -12.85 7.86 1.42
C GLY A 104 -12.30 7.37 2.76
N HIS A 105 -12.41 6.06 3.05
CA HIS A 105 -11.80 5.44 4.23
C HIS A 105 -10.30 5.21 4.10
N PHE A 106 -9.68 5.64 3.01
CA PHE A 106 -8.26 5.47 2.75
C PHE A 106 -7.61 6.79 2.37
N ILE A 107 -8.18 7.94 2.75
CA ILE A 107 -7.50 9.23 2.54
C ILE A 107 -6.19 9.21 3.32
N LEU A 108 -5.07 9.51 2.69
CA LEU A 108 -3.78 9.61 3.36
C LEU A 108 -3.50 11.09 3.69
N PRO A 109 -3.85 11.55 4.90
CA PRO A 109 -3.61 12.92 5.26
C PRO A 109 -2.13 13.16 5.50
N PRO A 110 -1.76 14.44 5.50
CA PRO A 110 -0.47 14.92 5.93
C PRO A 110 0.12 14.25 7.18
N SER A 111 1.38 13.81 7.14
CA SER A 111 2.03 13.21 8.33
C SER A 111 2.05 14.16 9.54
N CYS A 112 2.13 15.48 9.32
CA CYS A 112 2.01 16.47 10.39
C CYS A 112 0.61 16.57 11.00
N LEU A 113 -0.45 16.26 10.25
CA LEU A 113 -1.84 16.27 10.74
C LEU A 113 -2.27 14.92 11.33
N GLN A 114 -1.67 13.82 10.89
CA GLN A 114 -2.03 12.48 11.34
C GLN A 114 -2.01 12.36 12.87
N LYS A 115 -1.01 12.96 13.56
CA LYS A 115 -0.95 12.93 15.03
C LYS A 115 -2.14 13.60 15.69
N GLU A 116 -2.57 14.75 15.16
CA GLU A 116 -3.72 15.46 15.70
C GLU A 116 -5.04 14.74 15.39
N ILE A 117 -5.17 14.19 14.18
CA ILE A 117 -6.34 13.41 13.77
C ILE A 117 -6.47 12.17 14.67
N ARG A 118 -5.39 11.42 14.89
CA ARG A 118 -5.37 10.27 15.80
C ARG A 118 -5.85 10.63 17.20
N ARG A 119 -5.38 11.77 17.72
CA ARG A 119 -5.77 12.26 19.04
C ARG A 119 -7.26 12.65 19.11
N LYS A 120 -7.84 13.17 18.02
CA LYS A 120 -9.22 13.68 17.99
C LYS A 120 -10.27 12.63 17.62
N ILE A 121 -9.94 11.76 16.67
CA ILE A 121 -10.88 10.85 16.00
C ILE A 121 -10.51 9.38 16.25
N GLY A 122 -9.21 9.10 16.46
CA GLY A 122 -8.68 7.74 16.62
C GLY A 122 -7.80 7.30 15.46
N SER A 123 -7.26 6.09 15.56
CA SER A 123 -6.39 5.49 14.55
C SER A 123 -7.09 5.29 13.20
N PHE A 124 -6.32 5.32 12.12
CA PHE A 124 -6.86 5.09 10.79
C PHE A 124 -7.10 3.60 10.54
N ILE A 125 -8.05 3.27 9.66
CA ILE A 125 -8.40 1.87 9.35
C ILE A 125 -7.20 1.11 8.78
N TRP A 126 -6.38 1.78 7.96
CA TRP A 126 -5.18 1.19 7.36
C TRP A 126 -3.97 1.11 8.31
N GLU A 127 -4.09 1.55 9.58
CA GLU A 127 -3.05 1.35 10.60
C GLU A 127 -3.19 0.00 11.31
N GLN A 128 -4.39 -0.61 11.32
CA GLN A 128 -4.68 -1.80 12.13
C GLN A 128 -4.05 -3.08 11.58
N ASP A 129 -3.79 -3.15 10.28
CA ASP A 129 -3.21 -4.34 9.62
C ASP A 129 -1.69 -4.25 9.40
N GLN A 130 -1.06 -3.12 9.74
CA GLN A 130 0.41 -2.97 9.63
C GLN A 130 1.15 -3.70 10.76
N ASP A 131 0.50 -3.94 11.90
CA ASP A 131 1.05 -4.76 12.98
C ASP A 131 1.11 -6.27 12.62
N PHE A 132 0.36 -6.70 11.61
CA PHE A 132 0.41 -8.07 11.06
C PHE A 132 1.37 -8.22 9.87
N LEU A 133 1.92 -7.12 9.34
CA LEU A 133 2.87 -7.12 8.22
C LEU A 133 4.34 -7.02 8.66
N ILE A 134 4.60 -7.02 9.97
CA ILE A 134 5.94 -7.27 10.56
C ILE A 134 6.06 -8.75 10.98
N GLU A 135 5.65 -9.67 10.11
CA GLU A 135 6.35 -10.95 10.01
C GLU A 135 7.24 -10.87 8.77
N LYS A 136 8.51 -10.58 8.99
CA LYS A 136 9.56 -10.79 7.98
C LYS A 136 9.44 -12.22 7.45
N PRO A 137 9.57 -12.46 6.13
CA PRO A 137 9.87 -13.80 5.63
C PRO A 137 11.36 -14.07 5.86
N GLU A 138 11.77 -14.26 7.12
CA GLU A 138 13.03 -14.92 7.45
C GLU A 138 12.76 -16.42 7.54
N GLU A 139 13.22 -17.12 6.50
CA GLU A 139 13.54 -18.56 6.48
C GLU A 139 12.54 -19.55 7.10
N ILE A 140 11.48 -19.87 6.36
CA ILE A 140 10.84 -21.20 6.49
C ILE A 140 10.83 -21.91 5.12
N ALA A 141 11.97 -21.86 4.43
CA ALA A 141 12.26 -22.74 3.30
C ALA A 141 12.84 -24.11 3.73
N SER A 142 13.01 -24.38 5.04
CA SER A 142 13.64 -25.63 5.51
C SER A 142 12.69 -26.64 6.17
N ASN A 143 11.43 -26.30 6.47
CA ASN A 143 10.53 -27.20 7.23
C ASN A 143 9.47 -27.94 6.41
N LYS A 144 9.39 -27.70 5.09
CA LYS A 144 8.44 -28.44 4.22
C LYS A 144 9.00 -29.77 3.69
N ILE A 145 10.31 -30.00 3.77
CA ILE A 145 10.95 -31.24 3.27
C ILE A 145 10.99 -32.33 4.36
N LYS A 146 10.90 -31.99 5.65
CA LYS A 146 11.08 -32.98 6.73
C LYS A 146 9.81 -33.75 7.13
N ILE A 147 8.63 -33.32 6.68
CA ILE A 147 7.35 -33.99 7.01
C ILE A 147 7.00 -35.07 5.99
N SER A 148 7.48 -34.96 4.74
CA SER A 148 7.22 -35.97 3.71
C SER A 148 8.13 -37.21 3.83
N GLU A 149 9.36 -37.08 4.33
CA GLU A 149 10.27 -38.23 4.48
C GLU A 149 9.94 -39.11 5.70
N LEU A 150 9.54 -38.52 6.82
CA LEU A 150 9.19 -39.26 8.05
C LEU A 150 7.91 -40.09 7.89
N ALA A 151 7.00 -39.70 6.99
CA ALA A 151 5.79 -40.45 6.67
C ALA A 151 6.06 -41.69 5.79
N THR A 152 7.16 -41.70 5.03
CA THR A 152 7.51 -42.82 4.14
C THR A 152 8.30 -43.94 4.84
N GLU A 153 9.06 -43.61 5.89
CA GLU A 153 9.79 -44.63 6.68
C GLU A 153 8.85 -45.43 7.58
N ASN A 154 7.87 -44.78 8.23
CA ASN A 154 6.91 -45.46 9.11
C ASN A 154 6.03 -46.48 8.38
N LYS A 155 5.71 -46.29 7.08
CA LYS A 155 4.95 -47.28 6.30
C LYS A 155 5.78 -48.51 5.92
N LYS A 156 7.09 -48.36 5.68
CA LYS A 156 7.97 -49.51 5.39
C LYS A 156 8.24 -50.36 6.62
N GLU A 157 8.37 -49.74 7.79
CA GLU A 157 8.64 -50.47 9.05
C GLU A 157 7.42 -51.28 9.52
N LEU A 158 6.21 -50.75 9.36
CA LEU A 158 4.97 -51.49 9.65
C LEU A 158 4.73 -52.66 8.69
N SER A 159 5.18 -52.56 7.43
CA SER A 159 5.08 -53.67 6.47
C SER A 159 6.04 -54.83 6.74
N LYS A 160 7.18 -54.58 7.41
CA LYS A 160 8.14 -55.63 7.78
C LYS A 160 7.73 -56.40 9.04
N ARG A 161 7.01 -55.76 9.97
CA ARG A 161 6.54 -56.40 11.21
C ARG A 161 5.33 -57.32 11.03
N LEU A 162 4.65 -57.28 9.89
CA LEU A 162 3.54 -58.21 9.58
C LEU A 162 4.00 -59.55 8.95
N TYR A 163 5.29 -59.73 8.66
CA TYR A 163 5.83 -60.95 8.01
C TYR A 163 6.83 -61.73 8.87
N ILE A 164 6.89 -61.48 10.18
CA ILE A 164 7.67 -62.30 11.10
C ILE A 164 6.74 -62.78 12.20
N ASN A 165 6.14 -63.96 11.97
CA ASN A 165 5.75 -64.92 13.01
C ASN A 165 6.96 -65.79 13.32
#